data_AF-A0A5C0UFP3-F1
#
_entry.id   AF-A0A5C0UFP3-F1
#
_cell.length_a   1.000
_cell.length_b   1.000
_cell.length_c   1.000
_cell.angle_alpha   90.00
_cell.angle_beta   90.00
_cell.angle_gamma   90.00
#
_symmetry.space_group_name_H-M   'P 1'
#
loop_
_entity.id
_entity.type
_entity.pdbx_description
1 polymer ?
#
loop_
_entity_poly.entity_id
_entity_poly.type
_entity_poly.pdbx_seq_one_letter_code
_entity_poly.pdbx_strand_id
1 'polypeptide(L)' 'MDVSTGKMIAGALALLPLLGVAYGLSNIFSSLFKATAQNPVAKDSMSNMAVIGAGLLESVALLAFVIAILIVI' A
#
# COMPACT_ATOMS: atom_id res chain seq x y z
N MET A 1 30.88 10.13 -5.18
CA MET A 1 30.10 9.02 -4.59
C MET A 1 30.31 7.81 -5.47
N ASP A 2 30.51 6.64 -4.89
CA ASP A 2 30.52 5.39 -5.65
C ASP A 2 29.10 5.05 -6.14
N VAL A 3 29.00 4.46 -7.33
CA VAL A 3 27.73 4.10 -7.97
C VAL A 3 26.96 3.11 -7.10
N SER A 4 27.66 2.17 -6.46
CA SER A 4 27.07 1.21 -5.53
C SER A 4 26.35 1.90 -4.37
N THR A 5 27.01 2.89 -3.75
CA THR A 5 26.41 3.69 -2.67
C THR A 5 25.18 4.46 -3.16
N GLY A 6 25.23 5.02 -4.37
CA GLY A 6 24.09 5.71 -4.99
C GLY A 6 22.89 4.78 -5.18
N LYS A 7 23.11 3.56 -5.68
CA LYS A 7 22.06 2.54 -5.86
C LYS A 7 21.40 2.16 -4.54
N MET A 8 22.18 1.97 -3.47
CA MET A 8 21.62 1.64 -2.15
C MET A 8 20.71 2.75 -1.60
N ILE A 9 21.12 4.01 -1.71
CA ILE A 9 20.30 5.15 -1.26
C ILE A 9 19.04 5.28 -2.11
N ALA A 10 19.16 5.19 -3.43
CA ALA A 10 18.02 5.27 -4.34
C ALA A 10 17.03 4.12 -4.11
N GLY A 11 17.51 2.90 -3.86
CA GLY A 11 16.67 1.76 -3.52
C GLY A 11 15.88 1.97 -2.23
N ALA A 12 16.51 2.54 -1.19
CA ALA A 12 15.81 2.88 0.05
C ALA A 12 14.73 3.96 -0.16
N LEU A 13 15.04 5.00 -0.95
CA LEU A 13 14.09 6.07 -1.28
C LEU A 13 12.91 5.56 -2.13
N ALA A 14 13.12 4.57 -2.98
CA ALA A 14 12.06 3.94 -3.77
C ALA A 14 10.99 3.23 -2.92
N LEU A 15 11.27 2.93 -1.64
CA LEU A 15 10.32 2.32 -0.71
C LEU A 15 9.42 3.32 0.04
N LEU A 16 9.67 4.63 -0.06
CA LEU A 16 8.84 5.65 0.59
C LEU A 16 7.33 5.57 0.28
N PRO A 17 6.89 5.20 -0.93
CA PRO A 17 5.46 5.02 -1.23
C PRO A 17 4.74 4.03 -0.31
N LEU A 18 5.45 3.10 0.34
CA LEU A 18 4.87 2.15 1.30
C LEU A 18 4.21 2.86 2.50
N LEU A 19 4.69 4.04 2.88
CA LEU A 19 4.06 4.86 3.92
C LEU A 19 2.64 5.30 3.50
N GLY A 20 2.49 5.70 2.24
CA GLY A 20 1.19 6.07 1.67
C GLY A 20 0.25 4.88 1.56
N VAL A 21 0.78 3.70 1.21
CA VAL A 21 0.00 2.45 1.18
C VAL A 21 -0.50 2.07 2.58
N ALA A 22 0.37 2.10 3.60
CA ALA A 22 -0.02 1.81 4.98
C ALA A 22 -1.11 2.77 5.50
N TYR A 23 -1.00 4.05 5.17
CA TYR A 23 -2.00 5.05 5.49
C TYR A 23 -3.33 4.81 4.77
N GLY A 24 -3.29 4.55 3.46
CA GLY A 24 -4.47 4.25 2.65
C GLY A 24 -5.21 3.01 3.14
N LEU A 25 -4.48 1.94 3.45
CA LEU A 25 -5.04 0.68 3.94
C LEU A 25 -5.75 0.88 5.29
N SER A 26 -5.11 1.61 6.20
CA SER A 26 -5.69 1.97 7.50
C SER A 26 -7.00 2.76 7.35
N ASN A 27 -7.05 3.70 6.41
CA ASN A 27 -8.27 4.48 6.14
C ASN A 27 -9.41 3.63 5.57
N ILE A 28 -9.10 2.71 4.65
CA ILE A 28 -10.10 1.79 4.08
C ILE A 28 -10.72 0.94 5.18
N PHE A 29 -9.90 0.29 6.01
CA PHE A 29 -10.41 -0.57 7.08
C PHE A 29 -11.12 0.23 8.18
N SER A 30 -10.62 1.40 8.55
CA SER A 30 -11.30 2.29 9.51
C SER A 30 -12.70 2.68 9.02
N SER A 31 -12.82 3.01 7.73
CA SER A 31 -14.11 3.36 7.11
C SER A 31 -15.04 2.15 7.03
N LEU A 32 -14.51 0.97 6.71
CA LEU A 32 -15.28 -0.28 6.70
C LEU A 32 -15.84 -0.60 8.09
N PHE A 33 -15.05 -0.47 9.15
CA PHE A 33 -15.52 -0.72 10.52
C PHE A 33 -16.62 0.26 10.93
N LYS A 34 -16.43 1.55 10.67
CA LYS A 34 -17.44 2.58 10.97
C LYS A 34 -18.75 2.32 10.23
N ALA A 35 -18.68 2.02 8.93
CA ALA A 35 -19.86 1.78 8.13
C ALA A 35 -20.57 0.47 8.51
N THR A 36 -19.82 -0.60 8.79
CA THR A 36 -20.38 -1.88 9.26
C THR A 36 -21.08 -1.72 10.61
N ALA A 37 -20.54 -0.89 11.51
CA ALA A 37 -21.17 -0.59 12.79
C ALA A 37 -22.49 0.17 12.64
N GLN A 38 -22.64 1.00 11.59
CA GLN A 38 -23.86 1.76 11.31
C GLN A 38 -24.91 0.95 10.54
N ASN A 39 -24.47 0.10 9.61
CA ASN A 39 -25.36 -0.75 8.80
C ASN A 39 -24.74 -2.14 8.57
N PRO A 40 -25.01 -3.11 9.45
CA PRO A 40 -24.46 -4.47 9.35
C PRO A 40 -24.91 -5.23 8.11
N VAL A 41 -26.06 -4.89 7.52
CA VAL A 41 -26.62 -5.59 6.35
C VAL A 41 -25.79 -5.33 5.08
N ALA A 42 -25.15 -4.16 5.00
CA ALA A 42 -24.30 -3.80 3.87
C ALA A 42 -22.87 -4.38 3.95
N LYS A 43 -22.52 -5.06 5.06
CA LYS A 43 -21.16 -5.49 5.36
C LYS A 43 -20.47 -6.22 4.22
N ASP A 44 -21.14 -7.20 3.60
CA ASP A 44 -20.50 -8.06 2.59
C ASP A 44 -20.16 -7.29 1.32
N SER A 45 -21.07 -6.41 0.86
CA SER A 45 -20.82 -5.53 -0.29
C SER A 45 -19.69 -4.55 -0.01
N MET A 46 -19.65 -3.97 1.20
CA MET A 46 -18.62 -3.02 1.60
C MET A 46 -17.25 -3.69 1.81
N SER A 47 -17.23 -4.90 2.36
CA SER A 47 -16.00 -5.68 2.55
C SER A 47 -15.38 -6.09 1.21
N ASN A 48 -16.20 -6.46 0.22
CA ASN A 48 -15.71 -6.73 -1.13
C ASN A 48 -15.06 -5.48 -1.74
N MET A 49 -15.68 -4.31 -1.60
CA MET A 49 -15.10 -3.05 -2.07
C MET A 49 -13.78 -2.72 -1.34
N ALA A 50 -13.71 -2.96 -0.03
CA ALA A 50 -12.51 -2.76 0.77
C ALA A 50 -11.35 -3.66 0.31
N VAL A 51 -11.63 -4.94 0.01
CA VAL A 51 -10.62 -5.87 -0.52
C VAL A 51 -10.11 -5.44 -1.89
N ILE A 52 -10.98 -4.96 -2.78
CA ILE A 52 -10.57 -4.41 -4.08
C ILE A 52 -9.66 -3.19 -3.86
N GLY A 53 -10.07 -2.25 -3.00
CA GLY A 53 -9.26 -1.07 -2.67
C GLY A 53 -7.91 -1.42 -2.05
N ALA A 54 -7.89 -2.40 -1.15
CA ALA A 54 -6.65 -2.93 -0.58
C ALA A 54 -5.75 -3.55 -1.65
N GLY A 55 -6.30 -4.36 -2.57
CA GLY A 55 -5.53 -4.96 -3.67
C GLY A 55 -4.90 -3.91 -4.60
N LEU A 56 -5.58 -2.79 -4.85
CA LEU A 56 -5.03 -1.69 -5.62
C LEU A 56 -3.86 -1.00 -4.89
N LEU A 57 -3.97 -0.78 -3.57
CA LEU A 57 -2.88 -0.21 -2.77
C LEU A 57 -1.68 -1.16 -2.67
N GLU A 58 -1.93 -2.46 -2.46
CA GLU A 58 -0.89 -3.49 -2.45
C GLU A 58 -0.17 -3.57 -3.80
N SER A 59 -0.88 -3.35 -4.91
CA SER A 59 -0.26 -3.30 -6.24
C SER A 59 0.76 -2.16 -6.35
N VAL A 60 0.49 -1.00 -5.73
CA VAL A 60 1.44 0.12 -5.66
C VAL A 60 2.63 -0.23 -4.77
N ALA A 61 2.39 -0.89 -3.63
CA ALA A 61 3.46 -1.36 -2.75
C ALA A 61 4.39 -2.36 -3.46
N LEU A 62 3.82 -3.34 -4.17
CA LEU A 62 4.58 -4.32 -4.94
C LEU A 62 5.38 -3.64 -6.06
N LEU A 63 4.81 -2.65 -6.77
CA LEU A 63 5.57 -1.90 -7.77
C LEU A 63 6.77 -1.17 -7.16
N ALA A 64 6.56 -0.46 -6.04
CA ALA A 64 7.63 0.25 -5.34
C ALA A 64 8.74 -0.71 -4.88
N PHE A 65 8.35 -1.89 -4.38
CA PHE A 65 9.29 -2.94 -3.97
C PHE A 65 10.08 -3.52 -5.15
N VAL A 66 9.42 -3.82 -6.28
CA VAL A 66 10.08 -4.30 -7.50
C VAL A 66 11.08 -3.26 -8.02
N ILE A 67 10.70 -1.98 -8.05
CA ILE A 67 11.60 -0.90 -8.47
C ILE A 67 12.80 -0.78 -7.53
N ALA A 68 12.60 -0.86 -6.21
CA ALA A 68 13.69 -0.84 -5.25
C ALA A 68 14.69 -1.99 -5.48
N ILE A 69 14.19 -3.20 -5.76
CA ILE A 69 15.02 -4.35 -6.12
C ILE A 69 15.81 -4.07 -7.41
N LEU A 70 15.14 -3.64 -8.48
CA LEU A 70 15.78 -3.33 -9.77
C LEU A 70 16.85 -2.25 -9.69
N ILE A 71 16.70 -1.29 -8.77
CA ILE A 71 17.69 -0.25 -8.52
C ILE A 71 18.91 -0.79 -7.79
N VAL A 72 18.76 -1.81 -6.94
CA VAL A 72 19.87 -2.32 -6.10
C VAL A 72 20.70 -3.38 -6.81
N ILE A 73 20.05 -4.29 -7.56
CA ILE A 73 20.74 -5.33 -8.37
C ILE A 73 21.69 -4.67 -9.36
#